data_AF-A0A7V1PUD4-F1
#
_entry.id   AF-A0A7V1PUD4-F1
#
_cell.length_a   1.000
_cell.length_b   1.000
_cell.length_c   1.000
_cell.angle_alpha   90.00
_cell.angle_beta   90.00
_cell.angle_gamma   90.00
#
_symmetry.space_group_name_H-M   'P 1'
#
loop_
_entity.id
_entity.type
_entity.pdbx_description
1 polymer ?
#
loop_
_entity_poly.entity_id
_entity_poly.type
_entity_poly.pdbx_seq_one_letter_code
_entity_poly.pdbx_strand_id
1 'polypeptide(L)'
;MSWIKDVREELSGLDRSPRSRRNFALVMLLIPGLIYLGIYRDTPPEGFYWWLPLIWLALFVPGLLFPPLLRPLHTAWMALAFALGWLVSRLLLTLIWFILLTPIGFIARLRGKAFLDTRHGQGERTAWVRREKPGTDYTRMS
;
A
#
# COMPACT_ATOMS: atom_id res chain seq x y z
N MET A 1 -18.29 -8.32 4.23
CA MET A 1 -17.76 -7.33 3.27
C MET A 1 -17.29 -8.06 2.02
N SER A 2 -17.81 -7.70 0.84
CA SER A 2 -17.29 -8.20 -0.44
C SER A 2 -16.32 -7.15 -0.97
N TRP A 3 -15.03 -7.45 -1.02
CA TRP A 3 -13.95 -6.55 -1.48
C TRP A 3 -14.28 -5.88 -2.83
N ILE A 4 -14.95 -6.60 -3.73
CA ILE A 4 -15.38 -6.06 -5.04
C ILE A 4 -16.31 -4.85 -4.87
N LYS A 5 -17.14 -4.83 -3.81
CA LYS A 5 -18.01 -3.69 -3.50
C LYS A 5 -17.20 -2.49 -3.01
N ASP A 6 -16.24 -2.72 -2.12
CA ASP A 6 -15.38 -1.65 -1.59
C ASP A 6 -14.57 -0.99 -2.72
N VAL A 7 -13.97 -1.80 -3.61
CA VAL A 7 -13.24 -1.29 -4.79
C VAL A 7 -14.18 -0.55 -5.74
N ARG A 8 -15.40 -1.06 -5.96
CA ARG A 8 -16.39 -0.39 -6.82
C ARG A 8 -16.84 0.94 -6.22
N GLU A 9 -16.98 1.02 -4.91
CA GLU A 9 -17.39 2.21 -4.16
C GLU A 9 -16.30 3.28 -4.21
N GLU A 10 -15.04 2.92 -3.95
CA GLU A 10 -13.89 3.82 -4.13
C GLU A 10 -13.74 4.29 -5.59
N LEU A 11 -13.86 3.39 -6.56
CA LEU A 11 -13.86 3.72 -8.00
C LEU A 11 -15.02 4.66 -8.40
N SER A 12 -16.15 4.59 -7.68
CA SER A 12 -17.30 5.46 -7.91
C SER A 12 -17.13 6.84 -7.27
N GLY A 13 -16.35 6.94 -6.19
CA GLY A 13 -15.98 8.18 -5.51
C GLY A 13 -14.81 8.93 -6.15
N LEU A 14 -14.08 8.31 -7.09
CA LEU A 14 -13.02 8.98 -7.84
C LEU A 14 -13.55 10.19 -8.63
N ASP A 15 -12.87 11.31 -8.49
CA ASP A 15 -13.19 12.51 -9.25
C ASP A 15 -12.94 12.28 -10.75
N ARG A 16 -14.03 12.03 -11.50
CA ARG A 16 -14.03 11.84 -12.96
C ARG A 16 -13.93 13.17 -13.72
N SER A 17 -13.55 14.24 -13.03
CA SER A 17 -13.44 15.57 -13.61
C SER A 17 -12.54 15.56 -14.86
N PRO A 18 -12.86 16.38 -15.87
CA PRO A 18 -12.02 16.51 -17.06
C PRO A 18 -10.59 16.98 -16.73
N ARG A 19 -10.39 17.64 -15.58
CA ARG A 19 -9.06 18.05 -15.08
C ARG A 19 -8.22 16.86 -14.61
N SER A 20 -8.79 15.93 -13.85
CA SER A 20 -8.11 14.71 -13.39
C SER A 20 -7.56 13.89 -14.57
N ARG A 21 -8.36 13.73 -15.63
CA ARG A 21 -7.94 13.05 -16.87
C ARG A 21 -6.77 13.72 -17.59
N ARG A 22 -6.71 15.05 -17.61
CA ARG A 22 -5.60 15.81 -18.19
C ARG A 22 -4.34 15.67 -17.35
N ASN A 23 -4.47 15.72 -16.02
CA ASN A 23 -3.34 15.51 -15.11
C ASN A 23 -2.77 14.09 -15.25
N PHE A 24 -3.63 13.07 -15.37
CA PHE A 24 -3.20 11.70 -15.63
C PHE A 24 -2.42 11.58 -16.94
N ALA A 25 -2.94 12.16 -18.03
CA ALA A 25 -2.25 12.16 -19.33
C ALA A 25 -0.92 12.93 -19.27
N LEU A 26 -0.86 14.05 -18.54
CA LEU A 26 0.37 14.82 -18.34
C LEU A 26 1.42 14.03 -17.56
N VAL A 27 1.04 13.38 -16.46
CA VAL A 27 1.96 12.55 -15.66
C VAL A 27 2.44 11.36 -16.48
N MET A 28 1.52 10.70 -17.19
CA MET A 28 1.85 9.61 -18.09
C MET A 28 2.82 10.04 -19.19
N LEU A 29 2.76 11.29 -19.68
CA LEU A 29 3.67 11.86 -20.70
C LEU A 29 5.02 12.32 -20.12
N LEU A 30 5.00 13.05 -19.00
CA LEU A 30 6.17 13.71 -18.43
C LEU A 30 7.15 12.74 -17.78
N ILE A 31 6.66 11.80 -16.97
CA ILE A 31 7.56 10.94 -16.18
C ILE A 31 8.44 10.08 -17.10
N PRO A 32 7.89 9.34 -18.08
CA PRO A 32 8.71 8.50 -18.96
C PRO A 32 9.50 9.33 -19.98
N GLY A 33 9.00 10.50 -20.39
CA GLY A 33 9.76 11.45 -21.21
C GLY A 33 11.02 11.97 -20.50
N LEU A 34 10.91 12.30 -19.21
CA LEU A 34 12.05 12.70 -18.39
C LEU A 34 13.04 11.56 -18.15
N ILE A 35 12.55 10.34 -17.90
CA ILE A 35 13.39 9.14 -17.75
C ILE A 35 14.15 8.88 -19.06
N TYR A 36 13.48 8.95 -20.21
CA TYR A 36 14.10 8.80 -21.52
C TYR A 36 15.20 9.86 -21.75
N LEU A 37 14.91 11.13 -21.41
CA LEU A 37 15.88 12.22 -21.53
C LEU A 37 17.10 12.04 -20.61
N GLY A 38 16.90 11.55 -19.38
CA GLY A 38 17.98 11.24 -18.44
C GLY A 38 18.89 10.13 -18.95
N ILE A 39 18.30 9.02 -19.43
CA ILE A 39 19.06 7.90 -20.01
C ILE A 39 19.84 8.34 -21.27
N TYR A 40 19.25 9.20 -22.10
CA TYR A 40 19.88 9.72 -23.31
C TYR A 40 21.08 10.64 -23.00
N ARG A 41 21.11 11.30 -21.84
CA ARG A 41 22.20 12.19 -21.44
C ARG A 41 23.44 11.42 -20.98
N ASP A 42 23.25 10.36 -20.19
CA ASP A 42 24.35 9.65 -19.53
C ASP A 42 24.87 8.45 -20.33
N THR A 43 24.08 7.95 -21.30
CA THR A 43 24.46 6.83 -22.18
C THR A 43 24.00 7.14 -23.60
N PRO A 44 24.86 7.64 -24.51
CA PRO A 44 24.53 7.69 -25.92
C PRO A 44 24.43 6.24 -26.41
N PRO A 45 23.28 5.80 -26.92
CA PRO A 45 23.06 4.37 -27.03
C PRO A 45 23.51 3.96 -28.42
N GLU A 46 24.66 3.31 -28.49
CA GLU A 46 25.12 2.64 -29.69
C GLU A 46 24.11 1.54 -30.04
N GLY A 47 23.16 1.87 -30.93
CA GLY A 47 22.00 1.03 -31.26
C GLY A 47 20.67 1.45 -30.64
N PHE A 48 20.52 2.69 -30.13
CA PHE A 48 19.25 3.12 -29.53
C PHE A 48 18.09 3.07 -30.50
N TYR A 49 17.00 2.47 -30.04
CA TYR A 49 15.72 2.43 -30.73
C TYR A 49 15.06 3.82 -30.77
N TRP A 50 15.48 4.68 -31.70
CA TRP A 50 14.88 6.03 -31.91
C TRP A 50 13.38 6.01 -32.21
N TRP A 51 12.83 4.85 -32.57
CA TRP A 51 11.40 4.66 -32.77
C TRP A 51 10.61 4.49 -31.47
N LEU A 52 11.24 4.10 -30.35
CA LEU A 52 10.56 3.97 -29.05
C LEU A 52 9.88 5.27 -28.60
N PRO A 53 10.56 6.44 -28.54
CA PRO A 53 9.89 7.68 -28.17
C PRO A 53 8.81 8.09 -29.18
N LEU A 54 8.96 7.74 -30.47
CA LEU A 54 7.98 8.04 -31.50
C LEU A 54 6.68 7.23 -31.31
N ILE A 55 6.80 5.92 -31.06
CA ILE A 55 5.66 5.06 -30.72
C ILE A 55 4.99 5.54 -29.44
N TRP A 56 5.80 5.92 -28.46
CA TRP A 56 5.33 6.36 -27.16
C TRP A 56 4.57 7.69 -27.27
N LEU A 57 5.11 8.66 -27.99
CA LEU A 57 4.45 9.92 -28.31
C LEU A 57 3.15 9.69 -29.11
N ALA A 58 3.19 8.80 -30.10
CA ALA A 58 2.03 8.44 -30.92
C ALA A 58 0.93 7.73 -30.10
N LEU A 59 1.25 7.06 -28.99
CA LEU A 59 0.25 6.41 -28.14
C LEU A 59 -0.40 7.39 -27.15
N PHE A 60 0.38 8.32 -26.59
CA PHE A 60 -0.07 9.21 -25.51
C PHE A 60 -0.61 10.57 -25.98
N VAL A 61 -0.13 11.11 -27.11
CA VAL A 61 -0.60 12.39 -27.67
C VAL A 61 -2.06 12.33 -28.16
N PRO A 62 -2.53 11.26 -28.85
CA PRO A 62 -3.94 11.12 -29.19
C PRO A 62 -4.83 10.98 -27.97
N GLY A 63 -4.31 10.43 -26.86
CA GLY A 63 -5.00 10.45 -25.57
C GLY A 63 -5.32 11.89 -25.14
N LEU A 64 -4.38 12.82 -25.27
CA LEU A 64 -4.58 14.22 -24.92
C LEU A 64 -5.61 14.94 -25.83
N LEU A 65 -5.68 14.54 -27.11
CA LEU A 65 -6.52 15.15 -28.13
C LEU A 65 -7.93 14.51 -28.26
N PHE A 66 -8.11 13.24 -27.91
CA PHE A 66 -9.38 12.51 -27.97
C PHE A 66 -9.84 12.00 -26.58
N PRO A 67 -10.56 12.83 -25.82
CA PRO A 67 -11.11 12.49 -24.51
C PRO A 67 -12.03 11.26 -24.41
N PRO A 68 -12.82 10.84 -25.44
CA PRO A 68 -13.72 9.70 -25.29
C PRO A 68 -12.99 8.36 -25.23
N LEU A 69 -11.85 8.20 -25.92
CA LEU A 69 -11.07 6.95 -25.89
C LEU A 69 -10.30 6.77 -24.58
N LEU A 70 -9.94 7.88 -23.92
CA LEU A 70 -9.35 7.89 -22.58
C LEU A 70 -10.28 7.40 -21.47
N ARG A 71 -11.61 7.43 -21.66
CA ARG A 71 -12.57 7.07 -20.60
C ARG A 71 -12.44 5.61 -20.15
N PRO A 72 -12.54 4.60 -21.04
CA PRO A 72 -12.39 3.20 -20.64
C PRO A 72 -10.97 2.90 -20.14
N LEU A 73 -9.94 3.47 -20.79
CA LEU A 73 -8.55 3.24 -20.40
C LEU A 73 -8.24 3.79 -19.00
N HIS A 74 -8.64 5.02 -18.70
CA HIS A 74 -8.46 5.61 -17.37
C HIS A 74 -9.21 4.80 -16.31
N THR A 75 -10.43 4.35 -16.61
CA THR A 75 -11.22 3.58 -15.65
C THR A 75 -10.59 2.20 -15.38
N ALA A 76 -10.12 1.51 -16.42
CA ALA A 76 -9.42 0.24 -16.29
C ALA A 76 -8.09 0.40 -15.53
N TRP A 77 -7.33 1.45 -15.84
CA TRP A 77 -6.07 1.76 -15.16
C TRP A 77 -6.28 2.08 -13.68
N MET A 78 -7.30 2.87 -13.36
CA MET A 78 -7.64 3.15 -11.96
C MET A 78 -8.07 1.87 -11.25
N ALA A 79 -8.89 1.01 -11.87
CA ALA A 79 -9.28 -0.26 -11.27
C ALA A 79 -8.06 -1.15 -10.98
N LEU A 80 -7.09 -1.19 -11.89
CA LEU A 80 -5.82 -1.87 -11.66
C LEU A 80 -5.05 -1.25 -10.50
N ALA A 81 -4.95 0.08 -10.43
CA ALA A 81 -4.27 0.77 -9.34
C ALA A 81 -4.89 0.47 -7.96
N PHE A 82 -6.22 0.40 -7.87
CA PHE A 82 -6.91 -0.01 -6.64
C PHE A 82 -6.64 -1.48 -6.27
N ALA A 83 -6.70 -2.39 -7.25
CA ALA A 83 -6.37 -3.79 -7.01
C ALA A 83 -4.93 -3.96 -6.54
N LEU A 84 -4.00 -3.20 -7.14
CA LEU A 84 -2.61 -3.16 -6.72
C LEU A 84 -2.48 -2.59 -5.31
N GLY A 85 -3.13 -1.47 -5.01
CA GLY A 85 -3.11 -0.86 -3.67
C GLY A 85 -3.58 -1.82 -2.59
N TRP A 86 -4.68 -2.52 -2.83
CA TRP A 86 -5.20 -3.57 -1.95
C TRP A 86 -4.22 -4.73 -1.75
N LEU A 87 -3.58 -5.18 -2.84
CA LEU A 87 -2.58 -6.25 -2.78
C LEU A 87 -1.35 -5.79 -2.00
N VAL A 88 -0.85 -4.60 -2.31
CA VAL A 88 0.29 -3.98 -1.66
C VAL A 88 0.03 -3.81 -0.18
N SER A 89 -1.11 -3.25 0.25
CA SER A 89 -1.43 -3.10 1.68
C SER A 89 -1.36 -4.42 2.45
N ARG A 90 -1.87 -5.51 1.85
CA ARG A 90 -1.82 -6.85 2.45
C ARG A 90 -0.41 -7.42 2.48
N LEU A 91 0.32 -7.27 1.38
CA LEU A 91 1.70 -7.71 1.29
C LEU A 91 2.58 -6.96 2.30
N LEU A 92 2.44 -5.64 2.39
CA LEU A 92 3.20 -4.78 3.30
C LEU A 92 2.91 -5.15 4.76
N LEU A 93 1.63 -5.35 5.11
CA LEU A 93 1.26 -5.78 6.45
C LEU A 93 1.84 -7.16 6.80
N THR A 94 1.73 -8.12 5.86
CA THR A 94 2.28 -9.48 6.03
C THR A 94 3.80 -9.43 6.17
N LEU A 95 4.46 -8.62 5.36
CA LEU A 95 5.90 -8.44 5.36
C LEU A 95 6.38 -7.79 6.67
N ILE A 96 5.71 -6.73 7.13
CA ILE A 96 5.98 -6.10 8.42
C ILE A 96 5.81 -7.13 9.55
N TRP A 97 4.75 -7.94 9.50
CA TRP A 97 4.51 -8.95 10.51
C TRP A 97 5.65 -9.97 10.55
N PHE A 98 6.06 -10.50 9.39
CA PHE A 98 7.12 -11.50 9.30
C PHE A 98 8.53 -10.96 9.58
N ILE A 99 8.84 -9.74 9.14
CA ILE A 99 10.20 -9.17 9.25
C ILE A 99 10.41 -8.46 10.58
N LEU A 100 9.38 -7.82 11.14
CA LEU A 100 9.51 -7.10 12.41
C LEU A 100 8.89 -7.89 13.56
N LEU A 101 7.59 -8.15 13.52
CA LEU A 101 6.89 -8.71 14.68
C LEU A 101 7.33 -10.14 15.01
N THR A 102 7.47 -11.01 14.01
CA THR A 102 7.86 -12.41 14.20
C THR A 102 9.23 -12.57 14.84
N PRO A 103 10.33 -11.94 14.34
CA PRO A 103 11.63 -12.08 14.98
C PRO A 103 11.69 -11.41 16.34
N ILE A 104 10.99 -10.28 16.56
CA ILE A 104 10.90 -9.67 17.90
C ILE A 104 10.28 -10.64 18.89
N GLY A 105 9.15 -11.27 18.54
CA GLY A 105 8.48 -12.27 19.36
C GLY A 105 9.33 -13.54 19.56
N PHE A 106 10.01 -13.98 18.51
CA PHE A 106 10.91 -15.14 18.57
C PHE A 106 12.11 -14.89 19.49
N ILE A 107 12.76 -13.72 19.38
CA ILE A 107 13.85 -13.31 20.27
C ILE A 107 13.36 -13.16 21.71
N ALA A 108 12.18 -12.57 21.94
CA ALA A 108 11.59 -12.48 23.27
C ALA A 108 11.34 -13.86 23.90
N ARG A 109 10.87 -14.82 23.09
CA ARG A 109 10.66 -16.22 23.50
C ARG A 109 11.99 -16.93 23.83
N LEU A 110 13.03 -16.74 23.01
CA LEU A 110 14.38 -17.26 23.29
C LEU A 110 14.98 -16.66 24.57
N ARG A 111 14.73 -15.38 24.84
CA ARG A 111 15.16 -14.70 26.07
C ARG A 111 14.33 -15.06 27.30
N GLY A 112 13.37 -15.99 27.18
CA GLY A 112 12.54 -16.45 28.30
C GLY A 112 11.59 -15.38 28.84
N LYS A 113 11.39 -14.26 28.13
CA LYS A 113 10.41 -13.23 28.52
C LYS A 113 9.02 -13.71 28.14
N ALA A 114 8.37 -14.41 29.05
CA ALA A 114 6.94 -14.68 28.98
C ALA A 114 6.21 -13.41 29.44
N PHE A 115 5.67 -12.62 28.50
CA PHE A 115 4.86 -11.44 28.82
C PHE A 115 3.58 -11.79 29.59
N LEU A 116 3.14 -13.03 29.47
CA LEU A 116 2.11 -13.65 30.28
C LEU A 116 2.77 -14.68 31.17
N ASP A 117 2.51 -14.63 32.47
CA ASP A 117 2.90 -15.70 33.38
C ASP A 117 2.04 -16.94 33.09
N THR A 118 2.39 -17.64 32.01
CA THR A 118 1.68 -18.84 31.55
C THR A 118 2.02 -20.08 32.37
N ARG A 119 2.84 -19.95 33.43
CA ARG A 119 3.02 -21.00 34.42
C ARG A 119 1.77 -21.09 35.30
N HIS A 120 0.66 -21.55 34.73
CA HIS A 120 -0.36 -22.20 35.53
C HIS A 120 0.33 -23.41 36.16
N GLY A 121 0.64 -23.31 37.46
CA GLY A 121 1.22 -24.42 38.22
C GLY A 121 0.36 -25.66 37.99
N GLN A 122 0.99 -26.75 37.55
CA GLN A 122 0.34 -28.05 37.40
C GLN A 122 -0.11 -28.50 38.80
N GLY A 123 -1.31 -28.09 39.23
CA GLY A 123 -1.85 -28.38 40.56
C GLY A 123 -2.71 -27.29 41.20
N GLU A 124 -2.69 -26.05 40.71
CA GLU A 124 -3.47 -24.97 41.33
C GLU A 124 -4.88 -24.85 40.71
N ARG A 125 -5.92 -24.99 41.55
CA ARG A 125 -7.33 -24.94 41.12
C ARG A 125 -7.83 -23.53 40.75
N THR A 126 -7.00 -22.51 40.92
CA THR A 126 -7.40 -21.10 40.81
C THR A 126 -6.28 -20.22 40.29
N ALA A 127 -6.55 -19.48 39.21
CA ALA A 127 -5.64 -18.47 38.65
C ALA A 127 -5.63 -17.14 39.44
N TRP A 128 -5.98 -17.17 40.73
CA TRP A 128 -6.07 -15.97 41.55
C TRP A 128 -4.69 -15.51 42.00
N VAL A 129 -4.17 -14.46 41.37
CA VAL A 129 -2.93 -13.79 41.81
C VAL A 129 -3.26 -12.88 43.00
N ARG A 130 -2.65 -13.15 44.15
CA ARG A 130 -2.82 -12.31 45.35
C ARG A 130 -2.16 -10.95 45.11
N ARG A 131 -2.95 -9.87 45.12
CA ARG A 131 -2.42 -8.51 45.01
C ARG A 131 -1.84 -8.09 46.36
N GLU A 132 -0.57 -7.68 46.38
CA GLU A 132 0.12 -7.20 47.60
C GLU A 132 -0.32 -5.80 48.03
N LYS A 133 -0.96 -5.02 47.15
CA LYS A 133 -1.42 -3.66 47.45
C LYS A 133 -2.95 -3.57 47.27
N PRO A 134 -3.70 -3.07 48.29
CA PRO A 134 -5.10 -2.73 48.10
C PRO A 134 -5.18 -1.67 46.99
N GLY A 135 -6.08 -1.87 46.03
CA GLY A 135 -6.31 -0.89 44.98
C GLY A 135 -6.69 0.45 45.61
N THR A 136 -6.15 1.54 45.07
CA THR A 136 -6.45 2.89 45.51
C THR A 136 -7.96 3.09 45.49
N ASP A 137 -8.54 3.41 46.65
CA ASP A 137 -9.99 3.60 46.79
C ASP A 137 -10.37 4.98 46.24
N TYR A 138 -10.79 5.01 44.97
CA TYR A 138 -11.19 6.22 44.26
C TYR A 138 -12.44 6.88 44.86
N THR A 139 -13.18 6.18 45.73
CA THR A 139 -14.39 6.73 46.37
C THR A 139 -14.09 7.64 47.57
N ARG A 140 -12.83 7.72 48.03
CA ARG A 140 -12.38 8.66 49.08
C ARG A 140 -11.85 10.00 48.55
N MET A 141 -11.88 10.20 47.24
CA MET A 141 -11.36 11.43 46.58
C MET A 141 -12.47 12.38 46.08
N SER A 142 -13.75 12.08 46.35
CA SER A 142 -14.91 12.96 46.06
C SER A 142 -15.54 13.48 47.35
#